data_AF-A0A0D2JC51-F1
#
_entry.id   AF-A0A0D2JC51-F1
#
_cell.length_a   1.000
_cell.length_b   1.000
_cell.length_c   1.000
_cell.angle_alpha   90.00
_cell.angle_beta   90.00
_cell.angle_gamma   90.00
#
_symmetry.space_group_name_H-M   'P 1'
#
loop_
_entity.id
_entity.type
_entity.pdbx_description
1 polymer ?
#
loop_
_entity_poly.entity_id
_entity_poly.type
_entity_poly.pdbx_seq_one_letter_code
_entity_poly.pdbx_strand_id
1 'polypeptide(L)'
;MASELRPGNRTGRSVVRPPFSFSKSEPKARTSAQPKNTNLSRGLRRAYSSAYSPQFSADKIKETDPDRIKLLWREVVEKNTPRYTRQTLASQSRNQAQSNVTPKSTLPTSVSKSSTPRTEVPKTATVRDADFKHTQLFPRGLEISSERPSLGGAHTHFGSKTPPNAAKSCEFYRCIVQEALAGRADRDIDDSIFLPMDTKFVTSVLTAYGRMGKAGVSEAEFQGYACQKLFIGPYAVLEDDVERQLGAVRCVEVPLKPRESRNRLMWGEPPMISKQPPLKPFSFDTYADCQFWLSDKIINPEYRLDVKHIVHMKELGTFCPYFSIEFKATTCDRQVADNQVLVDGLASLFNRYQLKVDAFPHPAPEQFKLVRHYGLTMEKDSWTVWLFQPKIVKKTTWAGCRVRILGTGSCETNREVLALLEWINEIHRWGLCEYALGCEEDIKQILSKDSSNLRISAIGVSKETETVETGMAEEV
;
A
#
# COMPACT_ATOMS: atom_id res chain seq x y z
N MET A 1 9.16 8.25 -64.47
CA MET A 1 10.00 9.13 -63.63
C MET A 1 9.20 9.41 -62.36
N ALA A 2 9.11 8.51 -61.39
CA ALA A 2 10.11 8.08 -60.40
C ALA A 2 10.49 9.20 -59.41
N SER A 3 9.84 9.20 -58.24
CA SER A 3 10.50 9.31 -56.93
C SER A 3 9.48 9.05 -55.81
N GLU A 4 9.52 7.82 -55.28
CA GLU A 4 8.88 7.41 -54.03
C GLU A 4 9.63 8.00 -52.83
N LEU A 5 8.90 8.47 -51.82
CA LEU A 5 9.44 8.79 -50.50
C LEU A 5 8.82 7.85 -49.47
N ARG A 6 9.67 6.99 -48.88
CA ARG A 6 9.35 6.10 -47.76
C ARG A 6 9.34 6.85 -46.43
N PRO A 7 8.43 6.53 -45.49
CA PRO A 7 8.60 6.89 -44.09
C PRO A 7 9.50 5.86 -43.36
N GLY A 8 10.43 6.38 -42.56
CA GLY A 8 11.39 5.58 -41.78
C GLY A 8 10.78 5.07 -40.48
N ASN A 9 10.88 3.75 -40.28
CA ASN A 9 10.62 3.09 -38.99
C ASN A 9 11.77 3.37 -38.01
N ARG A 10 11.47 3.98 -36.86
CA ARG A 10 12.33 3.94 -35.68
C ARG A 10 11.62 3.18 -34.56
N THR A 11 11.94 1.91 -34.42
CA THR A 11 11.63 1.10 -33.23
C THR A 11 12.93 0.85 -32.46
N GLY A 12 13.22 1.72 -31.49
CA GLY A 12 14.31 1.54 -30.54
C GLY A 12 13.75 1.32 -29.14
N ARG A 13 13.27 0.12 -28.81
CA ARG A 13 12.95 -0.26 -27.43
C ARG A 13 14.24 -0.66 -26.71
N SER A 14 14.69 0.18 -25.79
CA SER A 14 15.74 -0.13 -24.82
C SER A 14 15.17 -1.12 -23.79
N VAL A 15 15.68 -2.35 -23.78
CA VAL A 15 15.33 -3.36 -22.77
C VAL A 15 16.26 -3.15 -21.58
N VAL A 16 15.82 -2.35 -20.61
CA VAL A 16 16.49 -2.23 -19.31
C VAL A 16 16.15 -3.48 -18.49
N ARG A 17 17.17 -4.28 -18.16
CA ARG A 17 17.06 -5.41 -17.23
C ARG A 17 16.78 -4.87 -15.82
N PRO A 18 15.81 -5.44 -15.07
CA PRO A 18 15.63 -5.08 -13.66
C PRO A 18 16.84 -5.55 -12.84
N PRO A 19 17.29 -4.79 -11.83
CA PRO A 19 18.22 -5.31 -10.83
C PRO A 19 17.47 -6.33 -9.98
N PHE A 20 18.19 -7.28 -9.38
CA PHE A 20 17.69 -8.46 -8.64
C PHE A 20 17.38 -9.69 -9.51
N SER A 21 18.43 -10.24 -10.12
CA SER A 21 18.50 -11.68 -10.40
C SER A 21 19.12 -12.38 -9.19
N PHE A 22 18.32 -13.14 -8.45
CA PHE A 22 18.83 -14.13 -7.50
C PHE A 22 19.35 -15.35 -8.28
N SER A 23 20.58 -15.27 -8.75
CA SER A 23 21.29 -16.41 -9.35
C SER A 23 22.09 -17.12 -8.26
N LYS A 24 21.72 -18.39 -8.01
CA LYS A 24 22.55 -19.37 -7.29
C LYS A 24 23.82 -19.60 -8.11
N SER A 25 24.98 -19.26 -7.53
CA SER A 25 26.28 -19.61 -8.10
C SER A 25 26.62 -21.08 -7.79
N GLU A 26 26.63 -21.93 -8.80
CA GLU A 26 27.37 -23.19 -8.78
C GLU A 26 28.88 -22.94 -8.95
N PRO A 27 29.76 -23.73 -8.32
CA PRO A 27 31.20 -23.53 -8.42
C PRO A 27 31.76 -24.18 -9.70
N LYS A 28 32.29 -23.37 -10.62
CA LYS A 28 33.11 -23.87 -11.74
C LYS A 28 34.60 -23.91 -11.38
N ALA A 29 35.19 -25.03 -11.77
CA ALA A 29 36.55 -25.46 -11.52
C ALA A 29 37.64 -24.51 -12.07
N ARG A 30 38.76 -24.50 -11.35
CA ARG A 30 40.05 -23.91 -11.70
C ARG A 30 40.55 -24.37 -13.07
N THR A 31 41.07 -23.44 -13.86
CA THR A 31 42.13 -23.72 -14.84
C THR A 31 43.20 -22.63 -14.76
N SER A 32 44.44 -23.09 -14.73
CA SER A 32 45.64 -22.27 -14.59
C SER A 32 46.05 -21.64 -15.91
N ALA A 33 46.57 -20.42 -15.87
CA ALA A 33 47.58 -19.96 -16.82
C ALA A 33 48.35 -18.79 -16.24
N GLN A 34 49.66 -19.00 -16.05
CA GLN A 34 50.69 -17.96 -15.91
C GLN A 34 50.80 -17.15 -17.22
N PRO A 35 51.23 -15.88 -17.15
CA PRO A 35 52.61 -15.63 -17.60
C PRO A 35 53.38 -14.57 -16.81
N LYS A 36 54.65 -14.48 -17.21
CA LYS A 36 55.87 -13.95 -16.57
C LYS A 36 56.03 -12.42 -16.54
N ASN A 37 56.74 -11.98 -15.50
CA ASN A 37 57.77 -10.93 -15.41
C ASN A 37 57.60 -9.57 -16.12
N THR A 38 57.70 -8.50 -15.33
CA THR A 38 58.74 -7.47 -15.52
C THR A 38 59.12 -6.81 -14.18
N ASN A 39 60.40 -6.48 -14.08
CA ASN A 39 61.14 -5.98 -12.92
C ASN A 39 61.03 -4.45 -12.71
N LEU A 40 61.54 -4.02 -11.54
CA LEU A 40 61.97 -2.67 -11.10
C LEU A 40 60.82 -1.80 -10.53
N SER A 41 60.94 -1.11 -9.38
CA SER A 41 62.12 -0.58 -8.69
C SER A 41 61.88 -0.35 -7.19
N ARG A 42 63.01 -0.35 -6.47
CA ARG A 42 63.25 -0.07 -5.04
C ARG A 42 62.60 1.21 -4.51
N GLY A 43 62.20 1.15 -3.23
CA GLY A 43 62.34 2.29 -2.31
C GLY A 43 61.16 2.54 -1.37
N LEU A 44 61.18 1.94 -0.18
CA LEU A 44 61.39 2.63 1.11
C LEU A 44 60.81 1.80 2.26
N ARG A 45 61.67 1.51 3.22
CA ARG A 45 61.38 0.90 4.52
C ARG A 45 60.43 1.77 5.33
N ARG A 46 59.39 1.16 5.91
CA ARG A 46 59.00 1.44 7.29
C ARG A 46 58.45 0.17 7.92
N ALA A 47 59.19 -0.29 8.92
CA ALA A 47 58.83 -1.40 9.78
C ALA A 47 57.63 -1.02 10.65
N TYR A 48 56.59 -1.84 10.65
CA TYR A 48 55.72 -2.00 11.80
C TYR A 48 55.61 -3.48 12.12
N SER A 49 55.88 -3.75 13.39
CA SER A 49 56.02 -5.05 14.00
C SER A 49 54.73 -5.85 13.89
N SER A 50 54.88 -7.06 13.36
CA SER A 50 54.00 -8.20 13.55
C SER A 50 53.90 -8.54 15.04
N ALA A 51 52.67 -8.60 15.57
CA ALA A 51 52.36 -9.29 16.81
C ALA A 51 50.87 -9.71 16.82
N TYR A 52 50.66 -11.02 16.68
CA TYR A 52 49.49 -11.81 17.08
C TYR A 52 48.12 -11.54 16.42
N SER A 53 47.87 -12.25 15.31
CA SER A 53 46.52 -12.74 14.98
C SER A 53 46.35 -14.17 15.50
N PRO A 54 45.29 -14.49 16.26
CA PRO A 54 45.02 -15.86 16.64
C PRO A 54 44.53 -16.64 15.41
N GLN A 55 45.26 -17.69 15.03
CA GLN A 55 44.77 -18.72 14.13
C GLN A 55 43.65 -19.48 14.84
N PHE A 56 42.42 -19.30 14.38
CA PHE A 56 41.34 -20.24 14.67
C PHE A 56 41.62 -21.54 13.93
N SER A 57 42.10 -22.56 14.65
CA SER A 57 42.14 -23.94 14.17
C SER A 57 40.70 -24.47 14.12
N ALA A 58 40.25 -24.85 12.92
CA ALA A 58 38.96 -25.50 12.68
C ALA A 58 38.86 -26.88 13.35
N ASP A 59 39.97 -27.45 13.82
CA ASP A 59 40.04 -28.79 14.42
C ASP A 59 39.63 -28.81 15.90
N LYS A 60 39.16 -27.67 16.45
CA LYS A 60 38.63 -27.56 17.83
C LYS A 60 37.14 -27.25 17.91
N ILE A 61 36.38 -27.46 16.84
CA ILE A 61 34.93 -27.55 16.96
C ILE A 61 34.63 -28.91 17.61
N LYS A 62 34.57 -28.92 18.95
CA LYS A 62 34.02 -30.07 19.68
C LYS A 62 32.65 -30.38 19.09
N GLU A 63 32.44 -31.64 18.73
CA GLU A 63 31.14 -32.16 18.29
C GLU A 63 30.04 -31.55 19.16
N THR A 64 29.17 -30.78 18.50
CA THR A 64 28.03 -30.17 19.15
C THR A 64 27.09 -31.27 19.62
N ASP A 65 27.03 -31.45 20.94
CA ASP A 65 26.06 -32.32 21.60
C ASP A 65 24.63 -32.00 21.11
N PRO A 66 23.99 -32.92 20.36
CA PRO A 66 22.66 -32.70 19.79
C PRO A 66 21.60 -32.45 20.87
N ASP A 67 21.75 -33.04 22.05
CA ASP A 67 20.80 -32.88 23.15
C ASP A 67 20.95 -31.51 23.80
N ARG A 68 22.18 -31.00 23.90
CA ARG A 68 22.43 -29.62 24.36
C ARG A 68 21.90 -28.59 23.38
N ILE A 69 22.03 -28.81 22.07
CA ILE A 69 21.41 -27.97 21.04
C ILE A 69 19.88 -28.00 21.17
N LYS A 70 19.29 -29.19 21.36
CA LYS A 70 17.84 -29.36 21.53
C LYS A 70 17.31 -28.67 22.79
N LEU A 71 18.06 -28.69 23.88
CA LEU A 71 17.75 -27.98 25.13
C LEU A 71 17.80 -26.45 24.95
N LEU A 72 18.85 -25.94 24.31
CA LEU A 72 18.97 -24.52 23.99
C LEU A 72 17.85 -24.05 23.06
N TRP A 73 17.48 -24.85 22.06
CA TRP A 73 16.35 -24.55 21.20
C TRP A 73 15.02 -24.56 21.95
N ARG A 74 14.81 -25.49 22.87
CA ARG A 74 13.60 -25.49 23.72
C ARG A 74 13.55 -24.25 24.61
N GLU A 75 14.66 -23.84 25.20
CA GLU A 75 14.74 -22.65 26.04
C GLU A 75 14.50 -21.36 25.23
N VAL A 76 15.02 -21.29 24.01
CA VAL A 76 14.77 -20.17 23.08
C VAL A 76 13.30 -20.15 22.63
N VAL A 77 12.71 -21.30 22.32
CA VAL A 77 11.31 -21.41 21.89
C VAL A 77 10.33 -21.13 23.04
N GLU A 78 10.59 -21.63 24.25
CA GLU A 78 9.77 -21.35 25.44
C GLU A 78 9.86 -19.87 25.87
N LYS A 79 11.05 -19.26 25.80
CA LYS A 79 11.21 -17.82 26.05
C LYS A 79 10.58 -16.96 24.95
N ASN A 80 10.47 -17.50 23.73
CA ASN A 80 9.81 -16.87 22.59
C ASN A 80 8.36 -17.33 22.40
N THR A 81 7.77 -18.05 23.36
CA THR A 81 6.32 -18.29 23.35
C THR A 81 5.67 -16.91 23.28
N PRO A 82 4.92 -16.60 22.22
CA PRO A 82 4.60 -15.21 21.97
C PRO A 82 3.77 -14.62 23.10
N ARG A 83 4.25 -13.52 23.69
CA ARG A 83 3.63 -12.88 24.86
C ARG A 83 2.18 -12.41 24.63
N TYR A 84 1.67 -12.48 23.40
CA TYR A 84 0.30 -12.08 23.05
C TYR A 84 -0.79 -13.04 23.54
N THR A 85 -0.45 -14.25 24.02
CA THR A 85 -1.42 -15.10 24.74
C THR A 85 -1.70 -14.62 26.17
N ARG A 86 -0.92 -13.64 26.68
CA ARG A 86 -1.06 -13.11 28.03
C ARG A 86 -1.99 -11.90 28.03
N GLN A 87 -3.16 -12.03 28.67
CA GLN A 87 -4.09 -10.91 28.91
C GLN A 87 -3.37 -9.71 29.55
N THR A 88 -3.63 -8.51 29.04
CA THR A 88 -3.09 -7.26 29.59
C THR A 88 -3.77 -6.91 30.92
N LEU A 89 -3.08 -6.18 31.80
CA LEU A 89 -3.66 -5.73 33.08
C LEU A 89 -4.96 -4.93 32.89
N ALA A 90 -5.12 -4.20 31.78
CA ALA A 90 -6.34 -3.48 31.45
C ALA A 90 -7.52 -4.42 31.11
N SER A 91 -7.24 -5.57 30.48
CA SER A 91 -8.25 -6.62 30.25
C SER A 91 -8.56 -7.42 31.54
N GLN A 92 -7.56 -7.61 32.40
CA GLN A 92 -7.77 -8.24 33.71
C GLN A 92 -8.58 -7.37 34.66
N SER A 93 -8.34 -6.05 34.69
CA SER A 93 -9.12 -5.12 35.53
C SER A 93 -10.59 -5.05 35.12
N ARG A 94 -10.90 -5.23 33.83
CA ARG A 94 -12.28 -5.24 33.32
C ARG A 94 -13.00 -6.56 33.62
N ASN A 95 -12.30 -7.69 33.55
CA ASN A 95 -12.85 -8.99 33.95
C ASN A 95 -12.99 -9.12 35.47
N GLN A 96 -12.11 -8.50 36.26
CA GLN A 96 -12.25 -8.42 37.73
C GLN A 96 -13.43 -7.55 38.15
N ALA A 97 -13.77 -6.50 37.39
CA ALA A 97 -14.98 -5.70 37.66
C ALA A 97 -16.29 -6.47 37.43
N GLN A 98 -16.24 -7.65 36.79
CA GLN A 98 -17.40 -8.54 36.61
C GLN A 98 -17.41 -9.74 37.58
N SER A 99 -16.32 -10.04 38.29
CA SER A 99 -16.27 -11.10 39.30
C SER A 99 -16.26 -10.51 40.71
N ASN A 100 -17.44 -10.39 41.33
CA ASN A 100 -17.57 -10.12 42.77
C ASN A 100 -17.09 -11.34 43.56
N VAL A 101 -15.78 -11.48 43.76
CA VAL A 101 -15.21 -12.42 44.73
C VAL A 101 -14.12 -11.71 45.52
N THR A 102 -14.42 -11.45 46.78
CA THR A 102 -13.56 -10.83 47.79
C THR A 102 -12.49 -11.83 48.26
N PRO A 103 -11.18 -11.55 48.11
CA PRO A 103 -10.15 -12.29 48.83
C PRO A 103 -9.62 -11.49 50.02
N LYS A 104 -9.51 -12.17 51.15
CA LYS A 104 -8.92 -11.72 52.41
C LYS A 104 -7.46 -11.27 52.23
N SER A 105 -7.15 -10.14 52.88
CA SER A 105 -5.84 -9.54 53.03
C SER A 105 -4.87 -10.43 53.81
N THR A 106 -3.63 -10.58 53.32
CA THR A 106 -2.48 -11.09 54.09
C THR A 106 -1.28 -10.21 53.76
N LEU A 107 -0.71 -9.57 54.80
CA LEU A 107 0.47 -8.72 54.72
C LEU A 107 1.76 -9.53 54.52
N PRO A 108 2.70 -9.00 53.73
CA PRO A 108 4.10 -9.16 54.09
C PRO A 108 4.88 -7.84 54.07
N THR A 109 5.65 -7.66 55.15
CA THR A 109 6.67 -6.64 55.36
C THR A 109 7.86 -6.86 54.42
N SER A 110 8.24 -5.85 53.64
CA SER A 110 9.42 -5.90 52.76
C SER A 110 10.19 -4.59 52.78
N VAL A 111 11.48 -4.71 53.11
CA VAL A 111 12.47 -3.65 53.25
C VAL A 111 12.77 -3.00 51.90
N SER A 112 12.51 -1.70 51.80
CA SER A 112 12.69 -0.87 50.62
C SER A 112 14.16 -0.48 50.42
N LYS A 113 14.80 -1.04 49.38
CA LYS A 113 16.04 -0.49 48.81
C LYS A 113 15.65 0.62 47.84
N SER A 114 16.05 1.85 48.17
CA SER A 114 15.90 3.04 47.33
C SER A 114 16.68 2.87 46.02
N SER A 115 15.98 2.48 44.95
CA SER A 115 16.49 2.54 43.59
C SER A 115 16.02 3.85 42.96
N THR A 116 16.96 4.56 42.34
CA THR A 116 16.70 5.78 41.57
C THR A 116 15.58 5.54 40.55
N PRO A 117 14.58 6.43 40.44
CA PRO A 117 13.44 6.26 39.55
C PRO A 117 13.92 6.26 38.10
N ARG A 118 13.98 5.06 37.51
CA ARG A 118 14.25 4.87 36.09
C ARG A 118 13.05 5.43 35.33
N THR A 119 13.28 6.46 34.51
CA THR A 119 12.25 7.03 33.64
C THR A 119 11.79 5.94 32.66
N GLU A 120 10.67 5.29 32.94
CA GLU A 120 10.10 4.31 32.03
C GLU A 120 9.54 5.05 30.81
N VAL A 121 10.15 4.81 29.65
CA VAL A 121 9.61 5.30 28.38
C VAL A 121 8.21 4.68 28.20
N PRO A 122 7.15 5.50 28.01
CA PRO A 122 5.81 4.99 27.81
C PRO A 122 5.78 3.99 26.67
N LYS A 123 5.22 2.80 26.90
CA LYS A 123 5.07 1.78 25.86
C LYS A 123 4.10 2.29 24.80
N THR A 124 4.53 2.35 23.54
CA THR A 124 3.66 2.66 22.41
C THR A 124 2.74 1.48 22.10
N ALA A 125 1.53 1.77 21.63
CA ALA A 125 0.63 0.74 21.16
C ALA A 125 1.16 0.11 19.87
N THR A 126 0.78 -1.13 19.59
CA THR A 126 1.13 -1.84 18.35
C THR A 126 -0.10 -2.46 17.72
N VAL A 127 -0.09 -2.65 16.39
CA VAL A 127 -1.18 -3.34 15.66
C VAL A 127 -1.41 -4.79 16.13
N ARG A 128 -0.49 -5.35 16.93
CA ARG A 128 -0.61 -6.68 17.54
C ARG A 128 -1.30 -6.67 18.90
N ASP A 129 -1.56 -5.49 19.47
CA ASP A 129 -2.25 -5.39 20.75
C ASP A 129 -3.71 -5.88 20.59
N ALA A 130 -4.16 -6.78 21.47
CA ALA A 130 -5.49 -7.39 21.36
C ALA A 130 -6.64 -6.38 21.43
N ASP A 131 -6.43 -5.26 22.14
CA ASP A 131 -7.35 -4.14 22.30
C ASP A 131 -7.05 -2.97 21.35
N PHE A 132 -6.20 -3.16 20.34
CA PHE A 132 -5.75 -2.08 19.43
C PHE A 132 -6.92 -1.35 18.76
N LYS A 133 -7.91 -2.07 18.20
CA LYS A 133 -9.09 -1.43 17.58
C LYS A 133 -9.84 -0.53 18.57
N HIS A 134 -10.04 -1.02 19.80
CA HIS A 134 -10.80 -0.33 20.83
C HIS A 134 -10.06 0.88 21.42
N THR A 135 -8.74 0.79 21.52
CA THR A 135 -7.92 1.84 22.15
C THR A 135 -7.41 2.87 21.15
N GLN A 136 -7.16 2.47 19.89
CA GLN A 136 -6.55 3.37 18.88
C GLN A 136 -7.51 3.79 17.77
N LEU A 137 -8.35 2.87 17.27
CA LEU A 137 -9.15 3.13 16.05
C LEU A 137 -10.54 3.67 16.37
N PHE A 138 -11.29 3.04 17.28
CA PHE A 138 -12.64 3.47 17.65
C PHE A 138 -12.66 4.89 18.27
N PRO A 139 -11.68 5.31 19.08
CA PRO A 139 -11.59 6.69 19.55
C PRO A 139 -11.38 7.73 18.43
N ARG A 140 -10.98 7.30 17.22
CA ARG A 140 -10.88 8.11 15.99
C ARG A 140 -12.10 7.97 15.09
N GLY A 141 -13.20 7.42 15.64
CA GLY A 141 -14.50 7.31 14.99
C GLY A 141 -14.60 6.20 13.95
N LEU A 142 -13.64 5.28 13.91
CA LEU A 142 -13.69 4.10 13.05
C LEU A 142 -14.86 3.20 13.46
N GLU A 143 -15.75 2.91 12.50
CA GLU A 143 -16.93 2.08 12.66
C GLU A 143 -16.89 0.96 11.64
N ILE A 144 -16.72 -0.28 12.10
CA ILE A 144 -16.73 -1.46 11.23
C ILE A 144 -18.17 -1.96 11.15
N SER A 145 -18.77 -1.89 9.96
CA SER A 145 -20.10 -2.42 9.73
C SER A 145 -20.08 -3.94 9.77
N SER A 146 -21.05 -4.52 10.47
CA SER A 146 -21.32 -5.96 10.50
C SER A 146 -22.22 -6.41 9.34
N GLU A 147 -22.59 -5.51 8.43
CA GLU A 147 -23.35 -5.85 7.24
C GLU A 147 -22.64 -6.93 6.44
N ARG A 148 -23.42 -7.92 5.98
CA ARG A 148 -22.88 -8.96 5.11
C ARG A 148 -22.35 -8.32 3.82
N PRO A 149 -21.25 -8.85 3.25
CA PRO A 149 -20.76 -8.41 1.96
C PRO A 149 -21.88 -8.45 0.92
N SER A 150 -21.97 -7.41 0.07
CA SER A 150 -22.95 -7.39 -1.01
C SER A 150 -22.69 -8.55 -1.97
N LEU A 151 -23.71 -9.35 -2.25
CA LEU A 151 -23.59 -10.54 -3.13
C LEU A 151 -23.27 -10.20 -4.60
N GLY A 152 -23.23 -8.93 -4.99
CA GLY A 152 -23.11 -8.49 -6.38
C GLY A 152 -21.70 -8.52 -6.99
N GLY A 153 -20.66 -8.78 -6.20
CA GLY A 153 -19.27 -8.75 -6.69
C GLY A 153 -18.77 -7.35 -7.06
N ALA A 154 -17.59 -7.28 -7.68
CA ALA A 154 -16.90 -6.02 -7.96
C ALA A 154 -17.68 -5.11 -8.92
N HIS A 155 -18.11 -5.65 -10.06
CA HIS A 155 -18.82 -4.88 -11.08
C HIS A 155 -20.13 -4.27 -10.57
N THR A 156 -20.91 -5.00 -9.76
CA THR A 156 -22.14 -4.45 -9.17
C THR A 156 -21.84 -3.33 -8.17
N HIS A 157 -20.79 -3.48 -7.35
CA HIS A 157 -20.38 -2.45 -6.39
C HIS A 157 -19.99 -1.14 -7.09
N PHE A 158 -19.29 -1.23 -8.22
CA PHE A 158 -18.88 -0.07 -8.99
C PHE A 158 -19.92 0.40 -10.02
N GLY A 159 -21.00 -0.36 -10.23
CA GLY A 159 -21.98 -0.09 -11.28
C GLY A 159 -21.37 -0.17 -12.69
N SER A 160 -20.33 -0.97 -12.89
CA SER A 160 -19.61 -1.09 -14.16
C SER A 160 -20.10 -2.28 -14.99
N LYS A 161 -19.82 -2.21 -16.29
CA LYS A 161 -20.07 -3.33 -17.20
C LYS A 161 -19.05 -4.44 -16.95
N THR A 162 -19.48 -5.69 -17.11
CA THR A 162 -18.57 -6.83 -17.11
C THR A 162 -17.87 -6.94 -18.47
N PRO A 163 -16.59 -7.36 -18.51
CA PRO A 163 -15.93 -7.64 -19.77
C PRO A 163 -16.66 -8.77 -20.51
N PRO A 164 -16.98 -8.61 -21.81
CA PRO A 164 -17.73 -9.63 -22.57
C PRO A 164 -16.94 -10.93 -22.75
N ASN A 165 -15.60 -10.85 -22.65
CA ASN A 165 -14.71 -12.00 -22.71
C ASN A 165 -13.58 -11.80 -21.71
N ALA A 166 -13.43 -12.73 -20.77
CA ALA A 166 -12.40 -12.68 -19.74
C ALA A 166 -10.96 -12.65 -20.33
N ALA A 167 -10.74 -13.25 -21.50
CA ALA A 167 -9.46 -13.20 -22.21
C ALA A 167 -9.13 -11.81 -22.81
N LYS A 168 -10.13 -10.94 -22.95
CA LYS A 168 -9.96 -9.55 -23.39
C LYS A 168 -10.15 -8.55 -22.24
N SER A 169 -10.05 -9.01 -20.99
CA SER A 169 -10.24 -8.17 -19.81
C SER A 169 -9.31 -6.96 -19.77
N CYS A 170 -8.00 -7.14 -19.98
CA CYS A 170 -7.05 -6.02 -20.00
C CYS A 170 -7.40 -4.98 -21.07
N GLU A 171 -7.72 -5.42 -22.29
CA GLU A 171 -8.14 -4.53 -23.39
C GLU A 171 -9.42 -3.78 -23.03
N PHE A 172 -10.41 -4.47 -22.46
CA PHE A 172 -11.66 -3.88 -21.99
C PHE A 172 -11.42 -2.76 -20.96
N TYR A 173 -10.61 -3.02 -19.92
CA TYR A 173 -10.29 -2.01 -18.92
C TYR A 173 -9.51 -0.84 -19.51
N ARG A 174 -8.51 -1.12 -20.36
CA ARG A 174 -7.76 -0.08 -21.05
C ARG A 174 -8.71 0.83 -21.84
N CYS A 175 -9.62 0.27 -22.64
CA CYS A 175 -10.56 1.06 -23.44
C CYS A 175 -11.41 1.98 -22.56
N ILE A 176 -11.92 1.49 -21.42
CA ILE A 176 -12.71 2.32 -20.49
C ILE A 176 -11.87 3.48 -19.94
N VAL A 177 -10.61 3.22 -19.55
CA VAL A 177 -9.74 4.29 -19.04
C VAL A 177 -9.41 5.29 -20.16
N GLN A 178 -9.17 4.82 -21.38
CA GLN A 178 -8.96 5.69 -22.56
C GLN A 178 -10.18 6.57 -22.84
N GLU A 179 -11.37 6.00 -22.84
CA GLU A 179 -12.64 6.71 -23.05
C GLU A 179 -12.89 7.76 -21.96
N ALA A 180 -12.67 7.40 -20.68
CA ALA A 180 -12.84 8.33 -19.55
C ALA A 180 -11.90 9.54 -19.62
N LEU A 181 -10.84 9.46 -20.42
CA LEU A 181 -9.84 10.50 -20.61
C LEU A 181 -9.91 11.20 -21.97
N ALA A 182 -10.79 10.76 -22.86
CA ALA A 182 -10.94 11.35 -24.18
C ALA A 182 -11.17 12.87 -24.06
N GLY A 183 -10.38 13.65 -24.80
CA GLY A 183 -10.41 15.13 -24.76
C GLY A 183 -9.53 15.78 -23.68
N ARG A 184 -8.81 15.02 -22.84
CA ARG A 184 -7.89 15.56 -21.83
C ARG A 184 -6.38 15.53 -22.21
N ALA A 185 -6.12 15.45 -23.53
CA ALA A 185 -4.84 15.45 -24.29
C ALA A 185 -3.97 14.19 -24.13
N ASP A 186 -3.52 13.62 -25.26
CA ASP A 186 -2.49 12.58 -25.52
C ASP A 186 -1.88 11.89 -24.29
N ARG A 187 -2.69 11.18 -23.50
CA ARG A 187 -2.19 10.45 -22.32
C ARG A 187 -1.83 9.04 -22.74
N ASP A 188 -0.56 8.69 -22.68
CA ASP A 188 -0.18 7.29 -22.55
C ASP A 188 -0.69 6.80 -21.19
N ILE A 189 -1.51 5.74 -21.23
CA ILE A 189 -2.01 5.09 -20.03
C ILE A 189 -1.08 3.93 -19.76
N ASP A 190 -0.51 3.89 -18.55
CA ASP A 190 0.14 2.67 -18.09
C ASP A 190 -0.93 1.66 -17.68
N ASP A 191 -1.33 0.81 -18.64
CA ASP A 191 -2.32 -0.24 -18.45
C ASP A 191 -1.72 -1.53 -17.87
N SER A 192 -0.42 -1.54 -17.53
CA SER A 192 0.28 -2.73 -17.02
C SER A 192 -0.25 -3.23 -15.68
N ILE A 193 -1.04 -2.42 -14.98
CA ILE A 193 -1.68 -2.77 -13.71
C ILE A 193 -2.91 -3.69 -13.88
N PHE A 194 -3.50 -3.79 -15.08
CA PHE A 194 -4.67 -4.61 -15.30
C PHE A 194 -4.29 -6.08 -15.51
N LEU A 195 -4.89 -6.94 -14.71
CA LEU A 195 -4.63 -8.38 -14.69
C LEU A 195 -5.43 -9.11 -15.76
N PRO A 196 -4.81 -10.06 -16.49
CA PRO A 196 -5.55 -10.99 -17.33
C PRO A 196 -6.53 -11.82 -16.50
N MET A 197 -7.71 -12.09 -17.04
CA MET A 197 -8.73 -12.92 -16.39
C MET A 197 -9.04 -14.20 -17.18
N ASP A 198 -8.21 -14.54 -18.17
CA ASP A 198 -8.36 -15.78 -18.92
C ASP A 198 -8.13 -17.02 -18.03
N THR A 199 -8.67 -18.16 -18.48
CA THR A 199 -8.60 -19.43 -17.75
C THR A 199 -7.16 -19.85 -17.43
N LYS A 200 -6.19 -19.56 -18.30
CA LYS A 200 -4.80 -19.94 -18.08
C LYS A 200 -4.19 -19.12 -16.93
N PHE A 201 -4.43 -17.81 -16.90
CA PHE A 201 -3.95 -16.97 -15.81
C PHE A 201 -4.63 -17.33 -14.48
N VAL A 202 -5.96 -17.48 -14.45
CA VAL A 202 -6.72 -17.90 -13.27
C VAL A 202 -6.21 -19.24 -12.72
N THR A 203 -6.03 -20.23 -13.59
CA THR A 203 -5.50 -21.55 -13.19
C THR A 203 -4.07 -21.44 -12.67
N SER A 204 -3.25 -20.55 -13.23
CA SER A 204 -1.88 -20.31 -12.76
C SER A 204 -1.86 -19.74 -11.34
N VAL A 205 -2.74 -18.79 -11.02
CA VAL A 205 -2.85 -18.22 -9.67
C VAL A 205 -3.33 -19.27 -8.68
N LEU A 206 -4.41 -19.98 -9.01
CA LEU A 206 -4.94 -21.08 -8.20
C LEU A 206 -3.87 -22.15 -7.92
N THR A 207 -3.14 -22.57 -8.95
CA THR A 207 -2.10 -23.58 -8.82
C THR A 207 -0.95 -23.09 -7.94
N ALA A 208 -0.53 -21.83 -8.10
CA ALA A 208 0.56 -21.25 -7.31
C ALA A 208 0.18 -21.16 -5.83
N TYR A 209 -0.96 -20.54 -5.49
CA TYR A 209 -1.43 -20.43 -4.11
C TYR A 209 -1.71 -21.79 -3.49
N GLY A 210 -2.34 -22.71 -4.22
CA GLY A 210 -2.56 -24.07 -3.76
C GLY A 210 -1.26 -24.83 -3.46
N ARG A 211 -0.20 -24.63 -4.26
CA ARG A 211 1.13 -25.22 -4.00
C ARG A 211 1.84 -24.57 -2.81
N MET A 212 1.87 -23.24 -2.75
CA MET A 212 2.46 -22.49 -1.63
C MET A 212 1.78 -22.85 -0.31
N GLY A 213 0.45 -22.94 -0.31
CA GLY A 213 -0.34 -23.32 0.85
C GLY A 213 -0.09 -24.76 1.32
N LYS A 214 0.05 -25.72 0.40
CA LYS A 214 0.40 -27.12 0.73
C LYS A 214 1.84 -27.27 1.21
N ALA A 215 2.75 -26.47 0.68
CA ALA A 215 4.16 -26.48 1.07
C ALA A 215 4.44 -25.74 2.38
N GLY A 216 3.47 -24.97 2.90
CA GLY A 216 3.65 -24.18 4.12
C GLY A 216 4.76 -23.14 3.99
N VAL A 217 4.85 -22.48 2.83
CA VAL A 217 5.87 -21.43 2.59
C VAL A 217 5.64 -20.20 3.49
N SER A 218 6.65 -19.35 3.61
CA SER A 218 6.62 -18.16 4.47
C SER A 218 5.77 -17.02 3.88
N GLU A 219 5.49 -16.00 4.71
CA GLU A 219 4.74 -14.79 4.34
C GLU A 219 5.38 -14.09 3.13
N ALA A 220 6.71 -13.98 3.18
CA ALA A 220 7.51 -13.33 2.15
C ALA A 220 7.38 -14.02 0.77
N GLU A 221 7.16 -15.34 0.73
CA GLU A 221 6.96 -16.06 -0.53
C GLU A 221 5.57 -15.77 -1.12
N PHE A 222 4.53 -15.74 -0.27
CA PHE A 222 3.18 -15.33 -0.69
C PHE A 222 3.17 -13.87 -1.17
N GLN A 223 3.72 -12.95 -0.37
CA GLN A 223 3.86 -11.55 -0.71
C GLN A 223 4.67 -11.37 -2.00
N GLY A 224 5.82 -12.03 -2.12
CA GLY A 224 6.68 -11.97 -3.29
C GLY A 224 5.98 -12.42 -4.57
N TYR A 225 5.25 -13.55 -4.52
CA TYR A 225 4.44 -14.01 -5.64
C TYR A 225 3.35 -12.99 -5.99
N ALA A 226 2.59 -12.53 -5.00
CA ALA A 226 1.49 -11.60 -5.21
C ALA A 226 1.97 -10.27 -5.79
N CYS A 227 3.03 -9.69 -5.23
CA CYS A 227 3.68 -8.49 -5.74
C CYS A 227 4.25 -8.67 -7.15
N GLN A 228 4.61 -9.88 -7.58
CA GLN A 228 5.11 -10.12 -8.93
C GLN A 228 3.99 -10.39 -9.95
N LYS A 229 2.85 -10.94 -9.51
CA LYS A 229 1.82 -11.49 -10.43
C LYS A 229 0.45 -10.84 -10.31
N LEU A 230 0.04 -10.42 -9.12
CA LEU A 230 -1.29 -9.86 -8.85
C LEU A 230 -1.25 -8.34 -8.63
N PHE A 231 -0.21 -7.84 -7.97
CA PHE A 231 -0.05 -6.42 -7.70
C PHE A 231 1.11 -5.90 -8.53
N ILE A 232 0.93 -6.00 -9.85
CA ILE A 232 1.88 -5.47 -10.84
C ILE A 232 1.65 -3.97 -11.00
N GLY A 233 2.74 -3.26 -11.31
CA GLY A 233 2.69 -1.84 -11.61
C GLY A 233 4.10 -1.28 -11.79
N PRO A 234 4.21 -0.13 -12.47
CA PRO A 234 5.49 0.53 -12.67
C PRO A 234 6.14 0.86 -11.33
N TYR A 235 7.43 0.53 -11.21
CA TYR A 235 8.30 1.05 -10.15
C TYR A 235 8.93 2.40 -10.52
N ALA A 236 8.97 2.71 -11.82
CA ALA A 236 9.74 3.81 -12.36
C ALA A 236 8.82 4.97 -12.79
N VAL A 237 8.75 6.01 -11.97
CA VAL A 237 8.38 7.37 -12.41
C VAL A 237 9.60 8.28 -12.24
N LEU A 238 10.81 7.73 -12.41
CA LEU A 238 12.06 8.47 -12.22
C LEU A 238 12.50 9.28 -13.44
N GLU A 239 11.84 9.10 -14.58
CA GLU A 239 12.11 9.93 -15.74
C GLU A 239 11.34 11.24 -15.58
N ASP A 240 12.09 12.34 -15.44
CA ASP A 240 11.67 13.76 -15.50
C ASP A 240 11.11 14.07 -16.89
N ASP A 241 10.04 13.36 -17.25
CA ASP A 241 9.31 13.56 -18.48
C ASP A 241 8.27 14.66 -18.27
N VAL A 242 8.21 15.54 -19.27
CA VAL A 242 7.20 16.60 -19.39
C VAL A 242 5.86 16.02 -19.84
N GLU A 243 5.82 14.81 -20.38
CA GLU A 243 4.58 14.20 -20.82
C GLU A 243 3.65 13.85 -19.65
N ARG A 244 2.37 14.11 -19.87
CA ARG A 244 1.35 13.73 -18.90
C ARG A 244 1.03 12.27 -19.09
N GLN A 245 1.17 11.51 -18.00
CA GLN A 245 0.88 10.10 -17.98
C GLN A 245 -0.12 9.82 -16.87
N LEU A 246 -1.23 9.17 -17.20
CA LEU A 246 -2.09 8.62 -16.16
C LEU A 246 -1.55 7.23 -15.80
N GLY A 247 -1.10 7.10 -14.56
CA GLY A 247 -0.57 5.84 -14.07
C GLY A 247 -0.81 5.66 -12.58
N ALA A 248 -0.94 4.41 -12.18
CA ALA A 248 -0.84 4.01 -10.79
C ALA A 248 0.57 3.49 -10.53
N VAL A 249 1.19 3.97 -9.47
CA VAL A 249 2.54 3.57 -9.07
C VAL A 249 2.42 2.66 -7.87
N ARG A 250 3.10 1.51 -7.97
CA ARG A 250 3.16 0.57 -6.86
C ARG A 250 4.27 0.98 -5.89
N CYS A 251 3.89 1.15 -4.63
CA CYS A 251 4.78 1.45 -3.52
C CYS A 251 4.79 0.25 -2.56
N VAL A 252 5.96 -0.33 -2.30
CA VAL A 252 6.15 -1.48 -1.40
C VAL A 252 6.83 -0.99 -0.13
N GLU A 253 6.22 -1.26 1.03
CA GLU A 253 6.78 -0.95 2.36
C GLU A 253 7.22 0.52 2.55
N VAL A 254 6.50 1.45 1.93
CA VAL A 254 6.84 2.88 2.01
C VAL A 254 6.33 3.48 3.34
N PRO A 255 7.20 4.08 4.18
CA PRO A 255 6.79 4.66 5.46
C PRO A 255 5.79 5.80 5.30
N LEU A 256 4.68 5.75 6.02
CA LEU A 256 3.67 6.84 6.09
C LEU A 256 3.62 7.50 7.46
N LYS A 257 4.79 7.83 7.98
CA LYS A 257 4.89 8.57 9.24
C LYS A 257 4.30 9.98 9.13
N PRO A 258 3.32 10.36 9.97
CA PRO A 258 2.97 11.75 10.18
C PRO A 258 4.21 12.51 10.67
N ARG A 259 4.61 13.54 9.95
CA ARG A 259 5.77 14.37 10.30
C ARG A 259 5.32 15.79 10.53
N GLU A 260 6.18 16.55 11.21
CA GLU A 260 6.16 18.00 11.24
C GLU A 260 7.29 18.53 10.33
N SER A 261 6.96 19.47 9.44
CA SER A 261 7.77 19.99 8.35
C SER A 261 7.18 21.35 8.03
N ARG A 262 8.02 22.38 8.10
CA ARG A 262 7.58 23.76 7.90
C ARG A 262 7.26 24.09 6.45
N ASN A 263 7.72 23.28 5.49
CA ASN A 263 7.78 23.66 4.07
C ASN A 263 7.01 22.72 3.11
N ARG A 264 6.34 21.67 3.62
CA ARG A 264 5.59 20.72 2.79
C ARG A 264 4.27 20.38 3.47
N LEU A 265 3.20 20.17 2.69
CA LEU A 265 1.98 19.61 3.26
C LEU A 265 2.27 18.18 3.73
N MET A 266 1.78 17.87 4.91
CA MET A 266 2.21 16.70 5.65
C MET A 266 1.14 15.64 5.62
N TRP A 267 1.59 14.39 5.63
CA TRP A 267 0.71 13.27 5.90
C TRP A 267 0.11 13.44 7.31
N GLY A 268 -1.19 13.73 7.37
CA GLY A 268 -1.91 13.99 8.61
C GLY A 268 -2.25 12.71 9.35
N GLU A 269 -2.12 12.74 10.67
CA GLU A 269 -2.69 11.71 11.54
C GLU A 269 -4.22 11.90 11.66
N PRO A 270 -5.04 10.86 11.46
CA PRO A 270 -6.48 10.95 11.65
C PRO A 270 -6.81 11.41 13.08
N PRO A 271 -7.63 12.44 13.32
CA PRO A 271 -7.76 13.06 14.64
C PRO A 271 -8.49 12.16 15.65
N MET A 272 -8.16 12.34 16.92
CA MET A 272 -8.92 11.77 18.04
C MET A 272 -10.27 12.49 18.18
N ILE A 273 -11.36 11.72 18.16
CA ILE A 273 -12.73 12.25 18.30
C ILE A 273 -13.23 12.04 19.74
N SER A 274 -12.81 10.94 20.36
CA SER A 274 -13.02 10.73 21.79
C SER A 274 -12.27 11.76 22.62
N LYS A 275 -12.92 12.27 23.67
CA LYS A 275 -12.29 13.16 24.67
C LYS A 275 -11.28 12.44 25.56
N GLN A 276 -11.31 11.11 25.60
CA GLN A 276 -10.39 10.30 26.39
C GLN A 276 -9.23 9.82 25.51
N PRO A 277 -8.00 10.34 25.72
CA PRO A 277 -6.84 9.86 24.98
C PRO A 277 -6.50 8.42 25.36
N PRO A 278 -5.89 7.63 24.46
CA PRO A 278 -5.47 6.28 24.79
C PRO A 278 -4.32 6.30 25.80
N LEU A 279 -4.29 5.30 26.68
CA LEU A 279 -3.20 5.10 27.64
C LEU A 279 -1.84 4.89 26.96
N LYS A 280 -1.87 4.25 25.79
CA LYS A 280 -0.69 4.05 24.94
C LYS A 280 -0.92 4.76 23.61
N PRO A 281 -0.13 5.78 23.25
CA PRO A 281 -0.26 6.40 21.94
C PRO A 281 0.23 5.44 20.84
N PHE A 282 -0.35 5.57 19.66
CA PHE A 282 0.11 4.94 18.42
C PHE A 282 0.53 6.05 17.46
N SER A 283 1.73 5.95 16.88
CA SER A 283 2.35 7.02 16.09
C SER A 283 1.88 7.10 14.64
N PHE A 284 1.00 6.20 14.20
CA PHE A 284 0.58 6.08 12.80
C PHE A 284 1.74 5.96 11.80
N ASP A 285 2.88 5.43 12.25
CA ASP A 285 4.02 5.12 11.39
C ASP A 285 3.75 3.77 10.71
N THR A 286 3.01 3.82 9.59
CA THR A 286 2.59 2.62 8.86
C THR A 286 3.46 2.30 7.68
N TYR A 287 3.49 1.00 7.37
CA TYR A 287 4.27 0.39 6.29
C TYR A 287 3.37 -0.69 5.71
N ALA A 288 2.51 -0.28 4.78
CA ALA A 288 1.72 -1.28 4.09
C ALA A 288 2.62 -2.13 3.20
N ASP A 289 2.36 -3.43 3.18
CA ASP A 289 3.16 -4.38 2.41
C ASP A 289 3.15 -4.03 0.91
N CYS A 290 2.01 -3.52 0.42
CA CYS A 290 1.90 -2.93 -0.91
C CYS A 290 0.81 -1.86 -0.95
N GLN A 291 1.04 -0.77 -1.66
CA GLN A 291 0.06 0.29 -1.92
C GLN A 291 0.13 0.76 -3.36
N PHE A 292 -1.01 1.21 -3.88
CA PHE A 292 -1.08 1.90 -5.17
C PHE A 292 -1.42 3.37 -4.97
N TRP A 293 -0.57 4.19 -5.57
CA TRP A 293 -0.59 5.64 -5.52
C TRP A 293 -0.82 6.19 -6.92
N LEU A 294 -1.29 7.43 -7.02
CA LEU A 294 -1.34 8.14 -8.30
C LEU A 294 0.05 8.66 -8.64
N SER A 295 0.44 8.57 -9.91
CA SER A 295 1.60 9.29 -10.43
C SER A 295 1.29 10.79 -10.55
N ASP A 296 2.20 11.65 -10.12
CA ASP A 296 2.15 13.10 -10.29
C ASP A 296 2.19 13.54 -11.77
N LYS A 297 2.56 12.62 -12.68
CA LYS A 297 2.45 12.82 -14.13
C LYS A 297 1.02 13.04 -14.60
N ILE A 298 0.00 12.68 -13.81
CA ILE A 298 -1.39 13.06 -14.10
C ILE A 298 -1.58 14.59 -14.04
N ILE A 299 -0.76 15.26 -13.24
CA ILE A 299 -0.83 16.70 -13.02
C ILE A 299 -0.13 17.43 -14.17
N ASN A 300 -0.69 18.59 -14.55
CA ASN A 300 -0.06 19.48 -15.51
C ASN A 300 1.38 19.81 -15.11
N PRO A 301 2.36 19.60 -16.01
CA PRO A 301 3.75 20.00 -15.77
C PRO A 301 3.89 21.44 -15.28
N GLU A 302 3.07 22.37 -15.78
CA GLU A 302 3.15 23.81 -15.47
C GLU A 302 2.99 24.13 -13.98
N TYR A 303 2.20 23.35 -13.25
CA TYR A 303 1.95 23.56 -11.82
C TYR A 303 2.34 22.34 -10.96
N ARG A 304 2.99 21.33 -11.53
CA ARG A 304 3.41 20.11 -10.82
C ARG A 304 4.35 20.43 -9.64
N LEU A 305 5.20 21.45 -9.79
CA LEU A 305 6.11 21.89 -8.74
C LEU A 305 5.39 22.44 -7.50
N ASP A 306 4.19 22.97 -7.67
CA ASP A 306 3.39 23.56 -6.59
C ASP A 306 2.57 22.51 -5.83
N VAL A 307 2.30 21.36 -6.46
CA VAL A 307 1.49 20.26 -5.90
C VAL A 307 2.03 19.76 -4.56
N LYS A 308 3.36 19.74 -4.37
CA LYS A 308 4.00 19.30 -3.11
C LYS A 308 3.64 20.17 -1.90
N HIS A 309 3.08 21.35 -2.13
CA HIS A 309 2.57 22.25 -1.09
C HIS A 309 1.09 22.00 -0.76
N ILE A 310 0.40 21.19 -1.55
CA ILE A 310 -1.06 20.93 -1.48
C ILE A 310 -1.38 19.47 -1.17
N VAL A 311 -0.51 18.54 -1.53
CA VAL A 311 -0.64 17.13 -1.18
C VAL A 311 0.69 16.58 -0.72
N HIS A 312 0.62 15.58 0.16
CA HIS A 312 1.79 14.80 0.52
C HIS A 312 2.29 14.02 -0.70
N MET A 313 3.45 14.44 -1.23
CA MET A 313 4.14 13.76 -2.32
C MET A 313 5.30 12.92 -1.80
N LYS A 314 5.48 11.73 -2.36
CA LYS A 314 6.68 10.91 -2.19
C LYS A 314 7.76 11.31 -3.18
N GLU A 315 8.99 10.90 -2.89
CA GLU A 315 10.17 11.17 -3.74
C GLU A 315 10.02 10.62 -5.16
N LEU A 316 9.24 9.56 -5.33
CA LEU A 316 8.95 8.95 -6.64
C LEU A 316 7.85 9.68 -7.43
N GLY A 317 7.51 10.92 -7.09
CA GLY A 317 6.44 11.65 -7.76
C GLY A 317 5.08 10.97 -7.58
N THR A 318 4.79 10.44 -6.40
CA THR A 318 3.50 9.78 -6.12
C THR A 318 2.72 10.49 -5.04
N PHE A 319 1.40 10.50 -5.17
CA PHE A 319 0.49 11.14 -4.22
C PHE A 319 -0.84 10.37 -4.11
N CYS A 320 -1.64 10.70 -3.09
CA CYS A 320 -2.99 10.17 -2.87
C CYS A 320 -3.11 8.64 -3.11
N PRO A 321 -2.70 7.79 -2.14
CA PRO A 321 -2.96 6.36 -2.23
C PRO A 321 -4.47 6.12 -2.32
N TYR A 322 -4.84 5.08 -3.05
CA TYR A 322 -6.25 4.69 -3.23
C TYR A 322 -6.51 3.21 -2.94
N PHE A 323 -5.44 2.41 -2.84
CA PHE A 323 -5.52 0.98 -2.57
C PHE A 323 -4.34 0.50 -1.71
N SER A 324 -4.63 -0.10 -0.55
CA SER A 324 -3.62 -0.70 0.35
C SER A 324 -3.81 -2.20 0.48
N ILE A 325 -2.71 -2.94 0.52
CA ILE A 325 -2.69 -4.40 0.58
C ILE A 325 -1.77 -4.86 1.72
N GLU A 326 -2.30 -5.74 2.58
CA GLU A 326 -1.57 -6.40 3.66
C GLU A 326 -1.55 -7.91 3.46
N PHE A 327 -0.40 -8.54 3.72
CA PHE A 327 -0.20 -9.98 3.65
C PHE A 327 0.03 -10.55 5.04
N LYS A 328 -0.50 -11.74 5.32
CA LYS A 328 -0.07 -12.54 6.47
C LYS A 328 0.09 -14.01 6.09
N ALA A 329 1.14 -14.64 6.63
CA ALA A 329 1.42 -16.07 6.39
C ALA A 329 0.42 -17.00 7.06
N THR A 330 -0.06 -16.64 8.25
CA THR A 330 -0.79 -17.56 9.12
C THR A 330 -2.17 -17.04 9.46
N THR A 331 -3.12 -17.97 9.60
CA THR A 331 -4.50 -17.68 10.01
C THR A 331 -4.61 -17.09 11.43
N CYS A 332 -3.53 -17.23 12.22
CA CYS A 332 -3.45 -16.69 13.57
C CYS A 332 -3.13 -15.19 13.59
N ASP A 333 -2.64 -14.64 12.48
CA ASP A 333 -2.29 -13.22 12.35
C ASP A 333 -3.39 -12.40 11.65
N ARG A 334 -4.57 -12.98 11.38
CA ARG A 334 -5.70 -12.26 10.76
C ARG A 334 -6.00 -10.93 11.41
N GLN A 335 -6.06 -10.91 12.73
CA GLN A 335 -6.33 -9.68 13.48
C GLN A 335 -5.27 -8.61 13.23
N VAL A 336 -4.02 -9.01 13.02
CA VAL A 336 -2.91 -8.10 12.72
C VAL A 336 -3.07 -7.54 11.31
N ALA A 337 -3.34 -8.38 10.30
CA ALA A 337 -3.62 -7.94 8.94
C ALA A 337 -4.80 -6.94 8.90
N ASP A 338 -5.90 -7.30 9.57
CA ASP A 338 -7.07 -6.43 9.71
C ASP A 338 -6.69 -5.10 10.37
N ASN A 339 -5.93 -5.13 11.47
CA ASN A 339 -5.51 -3.90 12.15
C ASN A 339 -4.63 -3.02 11.26
N GLN A 340 -3.68 -3.61 10.52
CA GLN A 340 -2.81 -2.87 9.61
C GLN A 340 -3.63 -2.21 8.49
N VAL A 341 -4.43 -2.98 7.75
CA VAL A 341 -5.23 -2.43 6.64
C VAL A 341 -6.20 -1.36 7.13
N LEU A 342 -6.74 -1.50 8.35
CA LEU A 342 -7.61 -0.49 8.96
C LEU A 342 -6.87 0.81 9.26
N VAL A 343 -5.63 0.74 9.75
CA VAL A 343 -4.81 1.93 10.01
C VAL A 343 -4.45 2.60 8.69
N ASP A 344 -3.94 1.85 7.72
CA ASP A 344 -3.53 2.38 6.42
C ASP A 344 -4.70 3.00 5.66
N GLY A 345 -5.85 2.34 5.68
CA GLY A 345 -7.07 2.86 5.07
C GLY A 345 -7.62 4.10 5.77
N LEU A 346 -7.59 4.14 7.11
CA LEU A 346 -8.01 5.32 7.87
C LEU A 346 -7.09 6.52 7.61
N ALA A 347 -5.77 6.33 7.61
CA ALA A 347 -4.79 7.37 7.34
C ALA A 347 -4.93 7.91 5.92
N SER A 348 -5.01 7.03 4.93
CA SER A 348 -5.17 7.39 3.52
C SER A 348 -6.46 8.15 3.26
N LEU A 349 -7.58 7.66 3.81
CA LEU A 349 -8.88 8.28 3.66
C LEU A 349 -8.94 9.67 4.31
N PHE A 350 -8.35 9.84 5.50
CA PHE A 350 -8.34 11.12 6.19
C PHE A 350 -7.59 12.18 5.38
N ASN A 351 -6.39 11.85 4.87
CA ASN A 351 -5.61 12.75 4.03
C ASN A 351 -6.34 13.11 2.73
N ARG A 352 -7.04 12.14 2.12
CA ARG A 352 -7.90 12.40 0.95
C ARG A 352 -9.08 13.32 1.29
N TYR A 353 -9.69 13.15 2.47
CA TYR A 353 -10.76 14.01 2.96
C TYR A 353 -10.27 15.45 3.19
N GLN A 354 -9.08 15.64 3.77
CA GLN A 354 -8.50 16.97 3.98
C GLN A 354 -8.33 17.70 2.64
N LEU A 355 -7.73 17.04 1.65
CA LEU A 355 -7.61 17.57 0.29
C LEU A 355 -8.97 18.03 -0.29
N LYS A 356 -10.05 17.26 -0.06
CA LYS A 356 -11.39 17.62 -0.54
C LYS A 356 -11.94 18.88 0.16
N VAL A 357 -11.75 18.99 1.47
CA VAL A 357 -12.26 20.14 2.25
C VAL A 357 -11.46 21.41 1.98
N ASP A 358 -10.16 21.29 1.76
CA ASP A 358 -9.30 22.43 1.38
C ASP A 358 -9.71 22.96 -0.02
N ALA A 359 -9.99 22.05 -0.95
CA ALA A 359 -10.52 22.39 -2.26
C ALA A 359 -11.93 22.99 -2.19
N PHE A 360 -12.82 22.44 -1.37
CA PHE A 360 -14.19 22.89 -1.24
C PHE A 360 -14.54 23.03 0.25
N PRO A 361 -14.58 24.24 0.84
CA PRO A 361 -14.84 24.39 2.27
C PRO A 361 -16.18 23.82 2.73
N HIS A 362 -17.13 23.69 1.81
CA HIS A 362 -18.44 23.10 2.02
C HIS A 362 -18.78 22.08 0.91
N PRO A 363 -18.10 20.92 0.86
CA PRO A 363 -18.34 19.97 -0.22
C PRO A 363 -19.78 19.45 -0.15
N ALA A 364 -20.41 19.33 -1.31
CA ALA A 364 -21.68 18.62 -1.41
C ALA A 364 -21.50 17.15 -1.03
N PRO A 365 -22.53 16.47 -0.48
CA PRO A 365 -22.48 15.04 -0.17
C PRO A 365 -22.00 14.18 -1.36
N GLU A 366 -22.37 14.56 -2.57
CA GLU A 366 -21.98 13.94 -3.83
C GLU A 366 -20.47 14.00 -4.07
N GLN A 367 -19.81 15.09 -3.67
CA GLN A 367 -18.36 15.23 -3.82
C GLN A 367 -17.60 14.29 -2.87
N PHE A 368 -18.18 13.95 -1.71
CA PHE A 368 -17.64 12.93 -0.82
C PHE A 368 -17.84 11.50 -1.33
N LYS A 369 -18.73 11.27 -2.32
CA LYS A 369 -18.84 9.95 -2.95
C LYS A 369 -17.56 9.51 -3.62
N LEU A 370 -16.62 10.39 -3.93
CA LEU A 370 -15.31 10.00 -4.49
C LEU A 370 -14.19 9.93 -3.44
N VAL A 371 -14.46 10.38 -2.22
CA VAL A 371 -13.54 10.27 -1.09
C VAL A 371 -13.73 8.88 -0.49
N ARG A 372 -13.02 7.91 -1.04
CA ARG A 372 -13.00 6.51 -0.57
C ARG A 372 -11.57 6.01 -0.57
N HIS A 373 -11.34 4.93 0.16
CA HIS A 373 -10.11 4.14 0.05
C HIS A 373 -10.47 2.66 0.03
N TYR A 374 -9.70 1.86 -0.69
CA TYR A 374 -9.86 0.42 -0.72
C TYR A 374 -8.71 -0.27 0.01
N GLY A 375 -9.03 -1.33 0.73
CA GLY A 375 -8.05 -2.21 1.37
C GLY A 375 -8.20 -3.64 0.86
N LEU A 376 -7.12 -4.41 0.88
CA LEU A 376 -7.14 -5.85 0.66
C LEU A 376 -6.26 -6.52 1.72
N THR A 377 -6.78 -7.54 2.38
CA THR A 377 -5.95 -8.44 3.19
C THR A 377 -5.84 -9.78 2.47
N MET A 378 -4.62 -10.31 2.41
CA MET A 378 -4.28 -11.61 1.83
C MET A 378 -3.67 -12.47 2.94
N GLU A 379 -4.44 -13.42 3.44
CA GLU A 379 -4.02 -14.34 4.50
C GLU A 379 -3.84 -15.73 3.91
N LYS A 380 -2.59 -16.10 3.63
CA LYS A 380 -2.24 -17.32 2.89
C LYS A 380 -2.98 -17.37 1.53
N ASP A 381 -4.01 -18.19 1.40
CA ASP A 381 -4.86 -18.33 0.23
C ASP A 381 -6.18 -17.58 0.36
N SER A 382 -6.54 -17.08 1.54
CA SER A 382 -7.77 -16.33 1.79
C SER A 382 -7.58 -14.83 1.54
N TRP A 383 -8.63 -14.17 1.08
CA TRP A 383 -8.59 -12.72 0.81
C TRP A 383 -9.86 -12.02 1.30
N THR A 384 -9.72 -10.74 1.69
CA THR A 384 -10.83 -9.87 2.11
C THR A 384 -10.65 -8.46 1.55
N VAL A 385 -11.66 -7.96 0.84
CA VAL A 385 -11.69 -6.59 0.29
C VAL A 385 -12.45 -5.67 1.24
N TRP A 386 -11.84 -4.54 1.55
CA TRP A 386 -12.31 -3.53 2.49
C TRP A 386 -12.64 -2.22 1.76
N LEU A 387 -13.72 -1.56 2.17
CA LEU A 387 -14.06 -0.20 1.74
C LEU A 387 -14.05 0.73 2.93
N PHE A 388 -13.37 1.86 2.77
CA PHE A 388 -13.33 2.96 3.72
C PHE A 388 -14.09 4.15 3.16
N GLN A 389 -15.04 4.66 3.93
CA GLN A 389 -15.83 5.86 3.60
C GLN A 389 -15.80 6.85 4.75
N PRO A 390 -15.76 8.17 4.49
CA PRO A 390 -15.70 9.16 5.54
C PRO A 390 -17.04 9.23 6.26
N LYS A 391 -17.00 9.35 7.59
CA LYS A 391 -18.15 9.76 8.38
C LYS A 391 -18.07 11.26 8.54
N ILE A 392 -19.03 11.97 7.97
CA ILE A 392 -19.07 13.43 8.03
C ILE A 392 -20.27 13.86 8.88
N VAL A 393 -20.03 14.75 9.84
CA VAL A 393 -21.07 15.43 10.63
C VAL A 393 -21.10 16.90 10.29
N LYS A 394 -22.26 17.55 10.46
CA LYS A 394 -22.43 19.00 10.22
C LYS A 394 -21.87 19.44 8.84
N LYS A 395 -22.19 18.66 7.81
CA LYS A 395 -21.81 18.79 6.39
C LYS A 395 -20.33 18.67 6.05
N THR A 396 -19.40 19.05 6.93
CA THR A 396 -17.98 19.09 6.57
C THR A 396 -17.04 18.57 7.65
N THR A 397 -17.49 18.35 8.88
CA THR A 397 -16.61 17.96 9.99
C THR A 397 -16.34 16.46 9.97
N TRP A 398 -15.06 16.09 10.00
CA TRP A 398 -14.63 14.70 10.14
C TRP A 398 -15.15 14.08 11.44
N ALA A 399 -15.78 12.92 11.32
CA ALA A 399 -16.29 12.11 12.42
C ALA A 399 -15.78 10.65 12.36
N GLY A 400 -14.66 10.43 11.68
CA GLY A 400 -14.03 9.12 11.51
C GLY A 400 -14.36 8.50 10.16
N CYS A 401 -14.35 7.18 10.10
CA CYS A 401 -14.67 6.44 8.88
C CYS A 401 -15.60 5.26 9.17
N ARG A 402 -16.44 4.92 8.19
CA ARG A 402 -17.14 3.65 8.13
C ARG A 402 -16.31 2.69 7.28
N VAL A 403 -16.10 1.49 7.81
CA VAL A 403 -15.42 0.40 7.12
C VAL A 403 -16.41 -0.71 6.85
N ARG A 404 -16.39 -1.25 5.63
CA ARG A 404 -17.24 -2.36 5.21
C ARG A 404 -16.41 -3.42 4.52
N ILE A 405 -16.76 -4.69 4.71
CA ILE A 405 -16.23 -5.78 3.89
C ILE A 405 -17.07 -5.85 2.62
N LEU A 406 -16.42 -5.76 1.46
CA LEU A 406 -17.08 -5.83 0.16
C LEU A 406 -17.09 -7.24 -0.42
N GLY A 407 -16.04 -8.01 -0.14
CA GLY A 407 -15.90 -9.36 -0.65
C GLY A 407 -14.89 -10.15 0.17
N THR A 408 -15.10 -11.46 0.23
CA THR A 408 -14.19 -12.42 0.81
C THR A 408 -14.14 -13.66 -0.07
N GLY A 409 -13.02 -14.34 -0.11
CA GLY A 409 -12.90 -15.62 -0.80
C GLY A 409 -11.56 -16.27 -0.54
N SER A 410 -11.26 -17.30 -1.31
CA SER A 410 -9.97 -17.97 -1.28
C SER A 410 -9.38 -18.13 -2.69
N CYS A 411 -8.11 -18.51 -2.76
CA CYS A 411 -7.44 -18.90 -3.99
C CYS A 411 -7.53 -20.42 -4.23
N GLU A 412 -8.51 -21.10 -3.63
CA GLU A 412 -8.71 -22.56 -3.75
C GLU A 412 -9.60 -22.95 -4.93
N THR A 413 -10.40 -22.02 -5.46
CA THR A 413 -11.31 -22.28 -6.58
C THR A 413 -11.15 -21.25 -7.69
N ASN A 414 -11.33 -21.67 -8.95
CA ASN A 414 -11.22 -20.77 -10.11
C ASN A 414 -12.19 -19.58 -9.99
N ARG A 415 -13.39 -19.81 -9.46
CA ARG A 415 -14.41 -18.79 -9.27
C ARG A 415 -13.96 -17.70 -8.31
N GLU A 416 -13.37 -18.08 -7.17
CA GLU A 416 -12.96 -17.11 -6.16
C GLU A 416 -11.66 -16.39 -6.54
N VAL A 417 -10.75 -17.05 -7.26
CA VAL A 417 -9.62 -16.37 -7.90
C VAL A 417 -10.12 -15.35 -8.92
N LEU A 418 -11.07 -15.71 -9.78
CA LEU A 418 -11.65 -14.76 -10.73
C LEU A 418 -12.27 -13.56 -10.02
N ALA A 419 -13.03 -13.78 -8.95
CA ALA A 419 -13.62 -12.70 -8.15
C ALA A 419 -12.55 -11.78 -7.52
N LEU A 420 -11.41 -12.32 -7.06
CA LEU A 420 -10.27 -11.51 -6.60
C LEU A 420 -9.72 -10.63 -7.72
N LEU A 421 -9.51 -11.19 -8.92
CA LEU A 421 -8.99 -10.45 -10.08
C LEU A 421 -9.97 -9.35 -10.53
N GLU A 422 -11.28 -9.62 -10.49
CA GLU A 422 -12.32 -8.62 -10.77
C GLU A 422 -12.24 -7.46 -9.78
N TRP A 423 -12.09 -7.73 -8.47
CA TRP A 423 -11.91 -6.69 -7.46
C TRP A 423 -10.66 -5.84 -7.70
N ILE A 424 -9.51 -6.47 -7.97
CA ILE A 424 -8.26 -5.75 -8.22
C ILE A 424 -8.40 -4.85 -9.45
N ASN A 425 -8.90 -5.39 -10.56
CA ASN A 425 -9.06 -4.64 -11.80
C ASN A 425 -10.08 -3.50 -11.67
N GLU A 426 -11.22 -3.72 -11.01
CA GLU A 426 -12.23 -2.68 -10.81
C GLU A 426 -11.73 -1.57 -9.86
N ILE A 427 -10.96 -1.90 -8.83
CA ILE A 427 -10.35 -0.89 -7.95
C ILE A 427 -9.34 -0.05 -8.74
N HIS A 428 -8.52 -0.66 -9.60
CA HIS A 428 -7.61 0.08 -10.48
C HIS A 428 -8.36 0.95 -11.49
N ARG A 429 -9.40 0.42 -12.13
CA ARG A 429 -10.26 1.18 -13.05
C ARG A 429 -10.86 2.40 -12.35
N TRP A 430 -11.46 2.21 -11.17
CA TRP A 430 -12.01 3.31 -10.37
C TRP A 430 -10.91 4.30 -9.95
N GLY A 431 -9.76 3.79 -9.52
CA GLY A 431 -8.60 4.58 -9.12
C GLY A 431 -8.16 5.53 -10.23
N LEU A 432 -8.08 5.04 -11.47
CA LEU A 432 -7.65 5.83 -12.63
C LEU A 432 -8.77 6.71 -13.23
N CYS A 433 -10.01 6.22 -13.32
CA CYS A 433 -11.10 6.94 -13.99
C CYS A 433 -11.79 7.97 -13.10
N GLU A 434 -11.92 7.72 -11.79
CA GLU A 434 -12.75 8.56 -10.91
C GLU A 434 -11.90 9.21 -9.83
N TYR A 435 -11.13 8.41 -9.10
CA TYR A 435 -10.34 8.91 -7.97
C TYR A 435 -9.25 9.88 -8.43
N ALA A 436 -8.51 9.54 -9.50
CA ALA A 436 -7.45 10.36 -10.05
C ALA A 436 -7.97 11.73 -10.53
N LEU A 437 -9.06 11.74 -11.30
CA LEU A 437 -9.70 12.97 -11.76
C LEU A 437 -10.23 13.81 -10.60
N GLY A 438 -10.82 13.17 -9.58
CA GLY A 438 -11.28 13.86 -8.38
C GLY A 438 -10.13 14.48 -7.57
N CYS A 439 -8.95 13.87 -7.54
CA CYS A 439 -7.77 14.46 -6.89
C CYS A 439 -7.17 15.60 -7.72
N GLU A 440 -7.08 15.43 -9.05
CA GLU A 440 -6.62 16.48 -9.96
C GLU A 440 -7.49 17.75 -9.83
N GLU A 441 -8.81 17.58 -9.77
CA GLU A 441 -9.77 18.68 -9.61
C GLU A 441 -9.59 19.41 -8.27
N ASP A 442 -9.44 18.66 -7.18
CA ASP A 442 -9.23 19.26 -5.86
C ASP A 442 -7.93 20.07 -5.80
N ILE A 443 -6.85 19.54 -6.37
CA ILE A 443 -5.57 20.24 -6.45
C ILE A 443 -5.70 21.54 -7.26
N LYS A 444 -6.35 21.50 -8.43
CA LYS A 444 -6.60 22.70 -9.24
C LYS A 444 -7.41 23.74 -8.50
N GLN A 445 -8.44 23.31 -7.79
CA GLN A 445 -9.31 24.20 -7.04
C GLN A 445 -8.58 24.89 -5.87
N ILE A 446 -7.58 24.24 -5.28
CA ILE A 446 -6.72 24.87 -4.26
C ILE A 446 -5.78 25.86 -4.92
N LEU A 447 -5.07 25.45 -5.98
CA LEU A 447 -4.14 26.32 -6.71
C LEU A 447 -4.80 27.61 -7.24
N SER A 448 -6.04 27.51 -7.72
CA SER A 448 -6.79 28.65 -8.25
C SER A 448 -7.17 29.69 -7.19
N LYS A 449 -7.27 29.30 -5.91
CA LYS A 449 -7.55 30.23 -4.81
C LYS A 449 -6.32 31.02 -4.39
N ASP A 450 -5.16 30.37 -4.40
CA ASP A 450 -3.92 30.95 -3.89
C ASP A 450 -3.20 31.80 -4.94
N SER A 451 -3.46 31.55 -6.23
CA SER A 451 -2.71 32.17 -7.33
C SER A 451 -3.58 33.09 -8.17
N SER A 452 -3.51 34.41 -7.93
CA SER A 452 -4.11 35.42 -8.82
C SER A 452 -3.49 35.46 -10.22
N ASN A 453 -2.35 34.79 -10.44
CA ASN A 453 -1.56 34.85 -11.67
C ASN A 453 -1.41 33.51 -12.43
N LEU A 454 -1.84 32.37 -11.87
CA LEU A 454 -1.78 31.10 -12.61
C LEU A 454 -3.05 30.95 -13.47
N ARG A 455 -2.90 31.05 -14.79
CA ARG A 455 -3.98 30.69 -15.73
C ARG A 455 -4.12 29.18 -15.76
N ILE A 456 -4.91 28.64 -14.84
CA ILE A 456 -5.35 27.24 -14.90
C ILE A 456 -6.47 27.20 -15.94
N SER A 457 -6.11 26.92 -17.20
CA SER A 457 -7.10 26.71 -18.25
C SER A 457 -8.07 25.61 -17.81
N ALA A 458 -9.35 25.96 -17.66
CA ALA A 458 -10.40 24.99 -17.43
C ALA A 458 -10.31 23.95 -18.57
N ILE A 459 -10.12 22.68 -18.20
CA ILE A 459 -10.03 21.60 -19.18
C ILE A 459 -11.28 21.62 -20.04
N GLY A 460 -11.07 21.50 -21.37
CA GLY A 460 -12.09 21.56 -22.41
C GLY A 460 -13.39 20.86 -22.03
N VAL A 461 -14.37 21.65 -21.63
CA VAL A 461 -15.75 21.36 -21.99
C VAL A 461 -15.79 21.67 -23.48
N SER A 462 -15.56 20.66 -24.32
CA SER A 462 -15.85 20.74 -25.74
C SER A 462 -17.32 21.14 -25.85
N LYS A 463 -17.59 22.40 -26.14
CA LYS A 463 -18.91 22.85 -26.62
C LYS A 463 -19.08 22.28 -28.02
N GLU A 464 -19.30 20.97 -28.14
CA GLU A 464 -19.77 20.39 -29.38
C GLU A 464 -21.30 20.31 -29.33
N THR A 465 -21.90 21.14 -30.18
CA THR A 465 -23.20 20.97 -30.84
C THR A 465 -24.48 21.04 -29.98
N GLU A 466 -24.90 22.27 -29.68
CA GLU A 466 -26.32 22.66 -29.85
C GLU A 466 -26.40 23.57 -31.09
N THR A 467 -26.31 22.97 -32.28
CA THR A 467 -26.91 23.57 -33.48
C THR A 467 -28.35 23.08 -33.50
N VAL A 468 -29.22 23.85 -32.85
CA VAL A 468 -30.67 23.76 -33.06
C VAL A 468 -30.92 24.26 -34.48
N GLU A 469 -31.07 23.34 -35.43
CA GLU A 469 -31.71 23.62 -36.72
C GLU A 469 -33.20 23.89 -36.47
N THR A 470 -33.53 25.15 -36.19
CA THR A 470 -34.90 25.66 -36.33
C THR A 470 -35.17 25.85 -37.82
N GLY A 471 -35.54 24.75 -38.49
CA GLY A 471 -36.16 24.81 -39.81
C GLY A 471 -37.58 25.34 -39.69
N MET A 472 -37.75 26.63 -39.95
CA MET A 472 -39.04 27.21 -40.34
C MET A 472 -39.51 26.61 -41.67
N ALA A 473 -40.74 26.13 -41.71
CA ALA A 473 -41.49 25.94 -42.95
C ALA A 473 -42.82 26.70 -42.81
N GLU A 474 -42.86 27.89 -43.40
CA GLU A 474 -44.07 28.61 -43.81
C GLU A 474 -44.47 28.15 -45.22
N GLU A 475 -45.79 27.94 -45.38
CA GLU A 475 -46.67 28.03 -46.56
C GLU A 475 -46.20 27.55 -47.96
N VAL A 476 -46.98 26.61 -48.53
CA VAL A 476 -48.00 26.88 -49.58
C VAL A 476 -49.23 25.99 -49.36
#